data_AF-A0A9D9RWA7-F1
#
_entry.id   AF-A0A9D9RWA7-F1
#
_cell.length_a   1.000
_cell.length_b   1.000
_cell.length_c   1.000
_cell.angle_alpha   90.00
_cell.angle_beta   90.00
_cell.angle_gamma   90.00
#
_symmetry.space_group_name_H-M   'P 1'
#
loop_
_entity.id
_entity.type
_entity.pdbx_description
1 polymer ?
#
loop_
_entity_poly.entity_id
_entity_poly.type
_entity_poly.pdbx_seq_one_letter_code
_entity_poly.pdbx_strand_id
1 'polypeptide(L)'
;MNKIKMTTLGLLAVLITACGAQATPQAPLQPAPATEAVVVQPTQTLAPTETPLPEPTATEMTAPTAEPAPTESAPTEVSFANDVMPIFEASCVKCHGVESVKEGLDLRTYEGLMAGSFNGAVLTPGNADESFLVQQLIEGEMPKRSSKLSDQKIKLIADWVNAGAENN
;
A
#
# COMPACT_ATOMS: atom_id res chain seq x y z
N MET A 1 32.47 -41.71 -17.05
CA MET A 1 32.76 -41.27 -18.43
C MET A 1 31.99 -42.14 -19.42
N ASN A 2 30.85 -41.68 -19.96
CA ASN A 2 30.18 -42.37 -21.06
C ASN A 2 30.06 -41.40 -22.24
N LYS A 3 30.87 -41.64 -23.27
CA LYS A 3 30.83 -40.94 -24.55
C LYS A 3 29.95 -41.74 -25.50
N ILE A 4 28.83 -41.18 -25.94
CA ILE A 4 28.10 -41.66 -27.11
C ILE A 4 28.04 -40.49 -28.10
N LYS A 5 28.71 -40.70 -29.25
CA LYS A 5 28.74 -39.82 -30.41
C LYS A 5 27.64 -40.23 -31.40
N MET A 6 27.46 -39.39 -32.41
CA MET A 6 26.74 -39.57 -33.69
C MET A 6 25.34 -38.94 -33.71
N THR A 7 25.21 -37.70 -34.19
CA THR A 7 25.28 -37.26 -35.60
C THR A 7 24.12 -37.82 -36.41
N THR A 8 23.09 -37.01 -36.68
CA THR A 8 22.44 -36.99 -37.99
C THR A 8 21.86 -35.59 -38.23
N LEU A 9 22.38 -34.99 -39.29
CA LEU A 9 21.96 -33.79 -39.96
C LEU A 9 20.65 -34.08 -40.69
N GLY A 10 19.56 -33.45 -40.27
CA GLY A 10 18.24 -33.56 -40.90
C GLY A 10 17.75 -32.19 -41.36
N LEU A 11 18.19 -31.79 -42.55
CA LEU A 11 17.66 -30.69 -43.33
C LEU A 11 16.21 -31.02 -43.73
N LEU A 12 15.23 -30.14 -43.51
CA LEU A 12 14.30 -29.65 -44.55
C LEU A 12 13.11 -28.83 -43.99
N ALA A 13 12.78 -27.81 -44.78
CA ALA A 13 11.45 -27.28 -45.06
C ALA A 13 10.76 -26.36 -44.02
N VAL A 14 11.11 -25.09 -44.17
CA VAL A 14 10.23 -23.92 -44.10
C VAL A 14 8.83 -24.22 -44.64
N LEU A 15 7.80 -24.00 -43.81
CA LEU A 15 6.52 -23.47 -44.26
C LEU A 15 6.02 -22.43 -43.24
N ILE A 16 6.30 -21.18 -43.60
CA ILE A 16 5.67 -19.99 -43.07
C ILE A 16 4.17 -20.08 -43.38
N THR A 17 3.32 -20.21 -42.37
CA THR A 17 1.90 -19.89 -42.49
C THR A 17 1.51 -19.03 -41.29
N ALA A 18 1.98 -17.78 -41.35
CA ALA A 18 1.40 -16.69 -40.60
C ALA A 18 0.27 -16.11 -41.45
N CYS A 19 -0.97 -16.53 -41.19
CA CYS A 19 -2.16 -15.80 -41.62
C CYS A 19 -3.31 -16.14 -40.67
N GLY A 20 -3.76 -15.15 -39.90
CA GLY A 20 -4.87 -15.33 -38.97
C GLY A 20 -4.83 -14.39 -37.76
N ALA A 21 -4.46 -13.12 -37.93
CA ALA A 21 -4.83 -12.10 -36.96
C ALA A 21 -6.35 -11.91 -37.06
N GLN A 22 -7.08 -12.64 -36.23
CA GLN A 22 -8.52 -12.50 -36.13
C GLN A 22 -8.78 -11.21 -35.37
N ALA A 23 -9.09 -10.16 -36.11
CA ALA A 23 -9.56 -8.90 -35.57
C ALA A 23 -10.78 -9.19 -34.69
N THR A 24 -10.59 -9.12 -33.38
CA THR A 24 -11.70 -9.12 -32.42
C THR A 24 -12.62 -7.94 -32.75
N PRO A 25 -13.94 -8.14 -32.85
CA PRO A 25 -14.87 -7.05 -33.05
C PRO A 25 -14.72 -6.07 -31.88
N GLN A 26 -14.34 -4.83 -32.20
CA GLN A 26 -14.36 -3.76 -31.22
C GLN A 26 -15.81 -3.59 -30.75
N ALA A 27 -16.01 -3.80 -29.45
CA ALA A 27 -17.27 -3.45 -28.79
C ALA A 27 -17.62 -1.99 -29.15
N PRO A 28 -18.91 -1.69 -29.39
CA PRO A 28 -19.31 -0.32 -29.69
C PRO A 28 -18.83 0.60 -28.58
N LEU A 29 -18.09 1.65 -28.96
CA LEU A 29 -17.78 2.79 -28.12
C LEU A 29 -19.11 3.33 -27.57
N GLN A 30 -19.45 2.97 -26.34
CA GLN A 30 -20.53 3.62 -25.63
C GLN A 30 -20.11 5.08 -25.42
N PRO A 31 -20.95 6.07 -25.79
CA PRO A 31 -20.69 7.44 -25.43
C PRO A 31 -20.64 7.56 -23.90
N ALA A 32 -19.60 8.23 -23.39
CA ALA A 32 -19.52 8.60 -21.99
C ALA A 32 -20.81 9.33 -21.57
N PRO A 33 -21.41 9.03 -20.40
CA PRO A 33 -22.50 9.84 -19.90
C PRO A 33 -22.00 11.27 -19.71
N ALA A 34 -22.70 12.20 -20.37
CA ALA A 34 -22.50 13.62 -20.22
C ALA A 34 -22.71 14.01 -18.76
N THR A 35 -21.70 14.67 -18.23
CA THR A 35 -21.66 15.59 -17.09
C THR A 35 -23.03 16.02 -16.56
N GLU A 36 -23.47 15.43 -15.44
CA GLU A 36 -24.41 16.11 -14.55
C GLU A 36 -23.59 16.92 -13.54
N ALA A 37 -23.73 18.24 -13.66
CA ALA A 37 -23.15 19.21 -12.77
C ALA A 37 -23.74 19.04 -11.36
N VAL A 38 -22.91 18.57 -10.42
CA VAL A 38 -23.23 18.67 -9.00
C VAL A 38 -23.32 20.15 -8.63
N VAL A 39 -24.52 20.52 -8.18
CA VAL A 39 -24.87 21.84 -7.65
C VAL A 39 -23.99 22.14 -6.43
N VAL A 40 -23.20 23.20 -6.54
CA VAL A 40 -22.43 23.80 -5.45
C VAL A 40 -23.42 24.37 -4.44
N GLN A 41 -23.47 23.82 -3.23
CA GLN A 41 -24.20 24.44 -2.12
C GLN A 41 -23.44 25.69 -1.65
N PRO A 42 -24.12 26.81 -1.34
CA PRO A 42 -23.47 27.97 -0.75
C PRO A 42 -23.04 27.66 0.69
N THR A 43 -21.73 27.74 0.94
CA THR A 43 -21.13 27.71 2.27
C THR A 43 -21.67 28.89 3.08
N GLN A 44 -22.43 28.61 4.13
CA GLN A 44 -22.82 29.63 5.09
C GLN A 44 -21.63 29.92 6.01
N THR A 45 -21.06 31.10 5.80
CA THR A 45 -20.16 31.79 6.74
C THR A 45 -20.91 32.03 8.05
N LEU A 46 -20.45 31.43 9.14
CA LEU A 46 -20.65 31.94 10.50
C LEU A 46 -19.35 31.75 11.29
N ALA A 47 -18.69 32.86 11.59
CA ALA A 47 -17.71 33.01 12.65
C ALA A 47 -18.04 34.34 13.36
N PRO A 48 -17.48 34.62 14.55
CA PRO A 48 -17.41 33.80 15.75
C PRO A 48 -18.12 34.55 16.91
N THR A 49 -18.47 33.85 17.99
CA THR A 49 -18.79 34.52 19.27
C THR A 49 -17.83 33.98 20.32
N GLU A 50 -16.80 34.78 20.61
CA GLU A 50 -16.04 34.68 21.84
C GLU A 50 -16.95 35.02 23.03
N THR A 51 -16.82 34.26 24.12
CA THR A 51 -17.09 34.77 25.46
C THR A 51 -16.09 34.14 26.42
N PRO A 52 -15.42 34.93 27.28
CA PRO A 52 -14.26 34.48 28.04
C PRO A 52 -14.57 34.02 29.48
N LEU A 53 -13.54 33.40 30.10
CA LEU A 53 -13.29 33.13 31.53
C LEU A 53 -14.10 32.00 32.23
N PRO A 54 -13.59 31.37 33.31
CA PRO A 54 -12.42 31.74 34.13
C PRO A 54 -11.36 30.64 34.36
N GLU A 55 -10.13 31.06 34.69
CA GLU A 55 -9.19 30.23 35.47
C GLU A 55 -9.68 30.09 36.92
N PRO A 56 -9.63 28.87 37.49
CA PRO A 56 -9.48 28.72 38.92
C PRO A 56 -8.08 28.20 39.29
N THR A 57 -7.44 29.04 40.10
CA THR A 57 -6.36 28.80 41.06
C THR A 57 -6.28 27.38 41.64
N ALA A 58 -5.05 26.86 41.60
CA ALA A 58 -4.35 25.96 42.52
C ALA A 58 -5.11 25.05 43.53
N THR A 59 -4.53 23.84 43.62
CA THR A 59 -4.39 22.94 44.79
C THR A 59 -5.38 21.79 44.85
N GLU A 60 -4.90 20.57 44.56
CA GLU A 60 -4.82 19.51 45.58
C GLU A 60 -3.95 18.34 45.11
N MET A 61 -2.83 18.18 45.81
CA MET A 61 -1.92 17.05 45.75
C MET A 61 -2.60 15.86 46.41
N THR A 62 -3.21 14.99 45.60
CA THR A 62 -3.67 13.67 46.03
C THR A 62 -2.61 12.64 45.66
N ALA A 63 -2.27 11.79 46.63
CA ALA A 63 -1.19 10.81 46.58
C ALA A 63 -1.24 9.88 45.35
N PRO A 64 -0.08 9.44 44.81
CA PRO A 64 -0.06 8.39 43.80
C PRO A 64 -0.53 7.08 44.45
N THR A 65 -1.78 6.69 44.17
CA THR A 65 -2.14 5.27 44.15
C THR A 65 -1.21 4.63 43.13
N ALA A 66 -0.39 3.68 43.58
CA ALA A 66 0.42 2.87 42.69
C ALA A 66 -0.52 2.10 41.75
N GLU A 67 -0.70 2.65 40.56
CA GLU A 67 -1.28 1.98 39.42
C GLU A 67 -0.45 0.70 39.18
N PRO A 68 -1.08 -0.49 39.09
CA PRO A 68 -0.35 -1.71 38.80
C PRO A 68 0.42 -1.50 37.49
N ALA A 69 1.73 -1.72 37.55
CA ALA A 69 2.59 -1.68 36.38
C ALA A 69 1.97 -2.50 35.25
N PRO A 70 1.96 -1.99 34.00
CA PRO A 70 1.37 -2.71 32.88
C PRO A 70 2.06 -4.07 32.78
N THR A 71 1.27 -5.12 32.95
CA THR A 71 1.73 -6.48 32.67
C THR A 71 2.07 -6.50 31.19
N GLU A 72 3.32 -6.81 30.88
CA GLU A 72 3.82 -6.89 29.51
C GLU A 72 2.98 -7.93 28.76
N SER A 73 2.01 -7.45 27.98
CA SER A 73 1.24 -8.26 27.06
C SER A 73 2.22 -8.95 26.14
N ALA A 74 2.08 -10.28 26.00
CA ALA A 74 2.77 -11.03 24.96
C ALA A 74 2.66 -10.27 23.63
N PRO A 75 3.72 -10.25 22.79
CA PRO A 75 3.69 -9.50 21.55
C PRO A 75 2.51 -9.98 20.72
N THR A 76 1.49 -9.13 20.60
CA THR A 76 0.39 -9.34 19.68
C THR A 76 1.00 -9.32 18.29
N GLU A 77 0.78 -10.38 17.53
CA GLU A 77 1.19 -10.44 16.13
C GLU A 77 0.59 -9.25 15.36
N VAL A 78 1.40 -8.62 14.50
CA VAL A 78 0.94 -7.46 13.72
C VAL A 78 -0.08 -7.92 12.69
N SER A 79 -1.26 -7.31 12.70
CA SER A 79 -2.36 -7.60 11.77
C SER A 79 -2.26 -6.73 10.52
N PHE A 80 -2.39 -7.34 9.35
CA PHE A 80 -2.49 -6.61 8.10
C PHE A 80 -3.72 -5.70 8.12
N ALA A 81 -4.89 -6.25 8.46
CA ALA A 81 -6.15 -5.52 8.40
C ALA A 81 -6.22 -4.37 9.41
N ASN A 82 -5.72 -4.59 10.64
CA ASN A 82 -5.90 -3.63 11.73
C ASN A 82 -4.73 -2.66 11.90
N ASP A 83 -3.51 -3.08 11.55
CA ASP A 83 -2.32 -2.28 11.83
C ASP A 83 -1.67 -1.72 10.56
N VAL A 84 -1.51 -2.54 9.51
CA VAL A 84 -0.77 -2.18 8.29
C VAL A 84 -1.64 -1.43 7.27
N MET A 85 -2.80 -1.98 6.93
CA MET A 85 -3.69 -1.42 5.91
C MET A 85 -4.10 0.03 6.21
N PRO A 86 -4.46 0.41 7.46
CA PRO A 86 -4.79 1.81 7.76
C PRO A 86 -3.63 2.78 7.48
N ILE A 87 -2.37 2.33 7.57
CA ILE A 87 -1.21 3.15 7.22
C ILE A 87 -1.18 3.40 5.71
N PHE A 88 -1.39 2.35 4.90
CA PHE A 88 -1.43 2.46 3.45
C PHE A 88 -2.60 3.30 2.94
N GLU A 89 -3.79 3.13 3.50
CA GLU A 89 -4.96 3.94 3.17
C GLU A 89 -4.71 5.42 3.43
N ALA A 90 -4.15 5.76 4.60
CA ALA A 90 -3.91 7.13 4.99
C ALA A 90 -2.78 7.81 4.18
N SER A 91 -1.77 7.04 3.75
CA SER A 91 -0.49 7.62 3.30
C SER A 91 -0.12 7.30 1.85
N CYS A 92 -0.67 6.23 1.26
CA CYS A 92 -0.14 5.65 0.02
C CYS A 92 -1.20 5.51 -1.07
N VAL A 93 -2.43 5.12 -0.72
CA VAL A 93 -3.52 4.78 -1.65
C VAL A 93 -3.90 5.92 -2.58
N LYS A 94 -3.67 7.18 -2.20
CA LYS A 94 -3.87 8.32 -3.10
C LYS A 94 -3.14 8.15 -4.43
N CYS A 95 -1.85 7.80 -4.37
CA CYS A 95 -0.97 7.69 -5.55
C CYS A 95 -0.79 6.25 -6.05
N HIS A 96 -1.02 5.25 -5.20
CA HIS A 96 -0.91 3.82 -5.48
C HIS A 96 -2.26 3.12 -5.27
N GLY A 97 -3.30 3.67 -5.90
CA GLY A 97 -4.68 3.25 -5.77
C GLY A 97 -5.66 4.19 -6.47
N VAL A 98 -6.25 5.13 -5.73
CA VAL A 98 -7.45 5.90 -6.11
C VAL A 98 -7.23 6.87 -7.27
N GLU A 99 -6.24 7.78 -7.16
CA GLU A 99 -6.01 8.77 -8.22
C GLU A 99 -5.17 8.17 -9.36
N SER A 100 -4.28 7.26 -9.00
CA SER A 100 -3.41 6.56 -9.95
C SER A 100 -2.92 5.25 -9.34
N VAL A 101 -2.56 4.28 -10.17
CA VAL A 101 -1.79 3.10 -9.77
C VAL A 101 -0.34 3.32 -10.19
N LYS A 102 0.38 4.20 -9.47
CA LYS A 102 1.76 4.59 -9.81
C LYS A 102 2.67 3.37 -9.92
N GLU A 103 3.44 3.31 -11.00
CA GLU A 103 4.32 2.17 -11.32
C GLU A 103 3.59 0.82 -11.34
N GLY A 104 2.27 0.81 -11.49
CA GLY A 104 1.47 -0.42 -11.48
C GLY A 104 1.27 -1.05 -10.10
N LEU A 105 1.71 -0.39 -9.03
CA LEU A 105 1.52 -0.87 -7.66
C LEU A 105 0.16 -0.42 -7.09
N ASP A 106 -0.67 -1.39 -6.71
CA ASP A 106 -1.98 -1.17 -6.07
C ASP A 106 -1.94 -1.55 -4.59
N LEU A 107 -2.07 -0.56 -3.71
CA LEU A 107 -2.01 -0.73 -2.26
C LEU A 107 -3.40 -0.72 -1.59
N ARG A 108 -4.48 -0.81 -2.37
CA ARG A 108 -5.86 -0.82 -1.84
C ARG A 108 -6.28 -2.18 -1.29
N THR A 109 -5.58 -3.25 -1.68
CA THR A 109 -5.92 -4.63 -1.35
C THR A 109 -4.65 -5.42 -1.04
N TYR A 110 -4.79 -6.48 -0.25
CA TYR A 110 -3.70 -7.41 0.02
C TYR A 110 -3.17 -8.03 -1.28
N GLU A 111 -4.07 -8.47 -2.15
CA GLU A 111 -3.75 -9.11 -3.42
C GLU A 111 -2.99 -8.18 -4.36
N GLY A 112 -3.38 -6.89 -4.42
CA GLY A 112 -2.68 -5.88 -5.20
C GLY A 112 -1.26 -5.62 -4.69
N LEU A 113 -1.09 -5.53 -3.38
CA LEU A 113 0.22 -5.36 -2.75
C LEU A 113 1.14 -6.56 -3.04
N MET A 114 0.61 -7.78 -2.91
CA MET A 114 1.39 -9.01 -3.17
C MET A 114 1.65 -9.28 -4.65
N ALA A 115 0.79 -8.79 -5.55
CA ALA A 115 1.05 -8.84 -6.98
C ALA A 115 2.26 -7.96 -7.39
N GLY A 116 2.57 -6.94 -6.59
CA GLY A 116 3.72 -6.06 -6.80
C GLY A 116 3.44 -4.94 -7.81
N SER A 117 4.51 -4.50 -8.47
CA SER A 117 4.52 -3.38 -9.41
C SER A 117 4.91 -3.84 -10.82
N PHE A 118 4.94 -2.92 -11.78
CA PHE A 118 5.50 -3.20 -13.11
C PHE A 118 6.98 -3.63 -13.07
N ASN A 119 7.68 -3.32 -11.99
CA ASN A 119 9.08 -3.70 -11.78
C ASN A 119 9.22 -5.03 -10.99
N GLY A 120 8.11 -5.72 -10.71
CA GLY A 120 8.07 -6.97 -9.95
C GLY A 120 7.64 -6.79 -8.51
N ALA A 121 7.94 -7.80 -7.68
CA ALA A 121 7.57 -7.83 -6.27
C ALA A 121 8.15 -6.63 -5.50
N VAL A 122 7.34 -6.03 -4.64
CA VAL A 122 7.76 -4.90 -3.78
C VAL A 122 7.99 -5.32 -2.34
N LEU A 123 7.53 -6.51 -1.97
CA LEU A 123 7.73 -7.15 -0.68
C LEU A 123 8.37 -8.52 -0.86
N THR A 124 9.22 -8.86 0.09
CA THR A 124 9.79 -10.19 0.30
C THR A 124 9.28 -10.68 1.66
N PRO A 125 8.20 -11.48 1.70
CA PRO A 125 7.70 -12.05 2.95
C PRO A 125 8.80 -12.75 3.74
N GLY A 126 8.91 -12.44 5.02
CA GLY A 126 9.96 -12.92 5.91
C GLY A 126 11.27 -12.11 5.89
N ASN A 127 11.39 -11.10 5.00
CA ASN A 127 12.59 -10.27 4.91
C ASN A 127 12.26 -8.81 4.57
N ALA A 128 12.06 -7.99 5.61
CA ALA A 128 11.81 -6.56 5.46
C ALA A 128 13.01 -5.80 4.86
N ASP A 129 14.24 -6.23 5.15
CA ASP A 129 15.44 -5.55 4.67
C ASP A 129 15.62 -5.70 3.15
N GLU A 130 15.19 -6.82 2.57
CA GLU A 130 15.16 -7.04 1.11
C GLU A 130 13.90 -6.53 0.43
N SER A 131 12.92 -6.06 1.20
CA SER A 131 11.66 -5.57 0.64
C SER A 131 11.81 -4.14 0.14
N PHE A 132 11.73 -3.96 -1.19
CA PHE A 132 11.88 -2.65 -1.82
C PHE A 132 10.93 -1.59 -1.24
N LEU A 133 9.68 -1.94 -0.96
CA LEU A 133 8.74 -1.03 -0.33
C LEU A 133 9.26 -0.51 1.02
N VAL A 134 9.78 -1.41 1.87
CA VAL A 134 10.30 -1.06 3.20
C VAL A 134 11.52 -0.14 3.08
N GLN A 135 12.43 -0.42 2.14
CA GLN A 135 13.59 0.43 1.86
C GLN A 135 13.15 1.87 1.51
N GLN A 136 12.18 2.03 0.61
CA GLN A 136 11.65 3.34 0.23
C GLN A 136 11.02 4.11 1.41
N LEU A 137 10.41 3.39 2.38
CA LEU A 137 9.87 4.00 3.59
C LEU A 137 10.97 4.47 4.53
N ILE A 138 12.02 3.64 4.72
CA ILE A 138 13.17 3.96 5.58
C ILE A 138 13.95 5.16 5.04
N GLU A 139 14.16 5.21 3.72
CA GLU A 139 14.84 6.33 3.04
C GLU A 139 13.98 7.60 3.03
N GLY A 140 12.67 7.49 3.26
CA GLY A 140 11.74 8.61 3.22
C GLY A 140 11.40 9.07 1.80
N GLU A 141 11.71 8.25 0.80
CA GLU A 141 11.33 8.44 -0.60
C GLU A 141 9.82 8.23 -0.83
N MET A 142 9.19 7.47 0.07
CA MET A 142 7.73 7.30 0.14
C MET A 142 7.21 7.58 1.56
N PRO A 143 6.04 8.25 1.68
CA PRO A 143 5.19 8.78 0.60
C PRO A 143 5.75 10.06 -0.07
N LYS A 144 5.66 10.14 -1.40
CA LYS A 144 6.06 11.34 -2.15
C LYS A 144 5.15 12.52 -1.84
N ARG A 145 5.74 13.72 -1.72
CA ARG A 145 5.03 15.00 -1.49
C ARG A 145 4.24 15.04 -0.17
N SER A 146 4.62 14.22 0.79
CA SER A 146 4.13 14.25 2.15
C SER A 146 5.33 14.03 3.09
N SER A 147 5.11 14.23 4.39
CA SER A 147 6.11 13.89 5.39
C SER A 147 6.40 12.39 5.40
N LYS A 148 7.65 12.03 5.69
CA LYS A 148 8.04 10.65 5.98
C LYS A 148 7.14 10.06 7.07
N LEU A 149 6.83 8.77 6.96
CA LEU A 149 6.17 8.04 8.04
C LEU A 149 7.00 8.09 9.33
N SER A 150 6.33 8.02 10.48
CA SER A 150 7.03 7.86 11.75
C SER A 150 7.73 6.51 11.81
N ASP A 151 8.84 6.44 12.54
CA ASP A 151 9.62 5.21 12.70
C ASP A 151 8.76 4.06 13.25
N GLN A 152 7.80 4.37 14.12
CA GLN A 152 6.85 3.38 14.64
C GLN A 152 5.97 2.76 13.53
N LYS A 153 5.47 3.57 12.59
CA LYS A 153 4.67 3.06 11.46
C LYS A 153 5.51 2.24 10.50
N ILE A 154 6.74 2.69 10.23
CA ILE A 154 7.69 1.94 9.40
C ILE A 154 8.02 0.61 10.07
N LYS A 155 8.29 0.61 11.37
CA LYS A 155 8.56 -0.60 12.16
C LYS A 155 7.39 -1.57 12.09
N LEU A 156 6.17 -1.09 12.21
CA LEU A 156 4.99 -1.94 12.17
C LEU A 156 4.83 -2.66 10.81
N ILE A 157 5.07 -1.95 9.71
CA ILE A 157 5.10 -2.55 8.37
C ILE A 157 6.25 -3.57 8.26
N ALA A 158 7.45 -3.22 8.73
CA ALA A 158 8.61 -4.11 8.68
C ALA A 158 8.42 -5.39 9.52
N ASP A 159 7.87 -5.26 10.74
CA ASP A 159 7.56 -6.38 11.62
C ASP A 159 6.56 -7.33 10.96
N TRP A 160 5.49 -6.80 10.37
CA TRP A 160 4.52 -7.59 9.62
C TRP A 160 5.15 -8.31 8.41
N VAL A 161 6.01 -7.63 7.65
CA VAL A 161 6.75 -8.29 6.55
C VAL A 161 7.63 -9.42 7.08
N ASN A 162 8.38 -9.18 8.15
CA ASN A 162 9.23 -10.19 8.79
C ASN A 162 8.44 -11.37 9.35
N ALA A 163 7.19 -11.15 9.77
CA ALA A 163 6.28 -12.20 10.20
C ALA A 163 5.70 -13.04 9.05
N GLY A 164 6.07 -12.76 7.80
CA GLY A 164 5.57 -13.50 6.63
C GLY A 164 4.51 -12.74 5.83
N ALA A 165 4.26 -11.48 6.16
CA ALA A 165 3.36 -10.61 5.44
C ALA A 165 1.96 -11.23 5.26
N GLU A 166 1.40 -11.83 6.31
CA GLU A 166 0.13 -12.55 6.25
C GLU A 166 -1.08 -11.60 6.06
N ASN A 167 -2.17 -12.12 5.51
CA ASN A 167 -3.44 -11.40 5.42
C ASN A 167 -4.31 -11.75 6.65
N ASN A 168 -3.99 -11.14 7.80
CA ASN A 168 -4.54 -11.45 9.12
C ASN A 168 -5.26 -10.28 9.80
#